data_AF-A0A1F5QSP7-F1
#
_entry.id   AF-A0A1F5QSP7-F1
#
_cell.length_a   1.000
_cell.length_b   1.000
_cell.length_c   1.000
_cell.angle_alpha   90.00
_cell.angle_beta   90.00
_cell.angle_gamma   90.00
#
_symmetry.space_group_name_H-M   'P 1'
#
loop_
_entity.id
_entity.type
_entity.pdbx_description
1 polymer ?
#
loop_
_entity_poly.entity_id
_entity_poly.type
_entity_poly.pdbx_seq_one_letter_code
_entity_poly.pdbx_strand_id
1 'polypeptide(L)'
;MRLRLRHVFALAFLLTASCGKTLAPAIPRTTADGSRADAAAETRASVASLTAQLKVLGAIVTPDRHLEPRVRKNEAFYVAELAPGETRTDTVPAYGTLKKIEWRHSARSQMDAADELQQVAGSAAAPTGKAEPPIGEVLAPGNHQFVFPAPPHAGRGEATFRLMAGFLPGAWWAGPDPDLWPVSSDGDGRAVDVVDWNTFTTVPAWPPDGRPYFGPDSLERIPSARRPPGDDFEARTFYEIYGDRIYARREGDTVHLNSWVVLVHGGYDKDSPYVPRVDASDPALPPDFAARLDRYPVLRSLGLVGSPIGFRTQLSIKLPDGTVLRLAATGLYPVFDPASVFRLPQLAGYVRAARSGTAYVVVRAQDSDGLQDPAILDPIGLVGLVDAGGGSPADRLARRRVLTFQVAAAPGISARAAGPVGH
;
A
#
# COMPACT_ATOMS: atom_id res chain seq x y z
N MET A 1 42.42 24.96 27.79
CA MET A 1 40.95 25.04 27.86
C MET A 1 40.38 23.95 26.95
N ARG A 2 39.93 22.84 27.54
CA ARG A 2 39.38 21.67 26.84
C ARG A 2 37.88 21.62 27.12
N LEU A 3 37.03 21.71 26.10
CA LEU A 3 35.61 21.40 26.23
C LEU A 3 35.30 20.15 25.41
N ARG A 4 35.06 19.04 26.10
CA ARG A 4 34.52 17.80 25.55
C ARG A 4 33.00 17.87 25.71
N LEU A 5 32.25 17.78 24.61
CA LEU A 5 30.81 17.52 24.68
C LEU A 5 30.53 16.18 24.00
N ARG A 6 30.27 15.17 24.84
CA ARG A 6 29.68 13.88 24.46
C ARG A 6 28.18 14.08 24.33
N HIS A 7 27.55 13.70 23.23
CA HIS A 7 26.11 13.41 23.20
C HIS A 7 25.92 12.03 22.57
N VAL A 8 25.34 11.15 23.38
CA VAL A 8 24.89 9.81 23.07
C VAL A 8 23.50 9.95 22.46
N PHE A 9 23.28 9.44 21.25
CA PHE A 9 21.94 9.17 20.74
C PHE A 9 21.82 7.67 20.49
N ALA A 10 21.22 6.98 21.45
CA ALA A 10 20.66 5.65 21.24
C ALA A 10 19.18 5.83 20.91
N LEU A 11 18.83 5.75 19.64
CA LEU A 11 17.44 5.74 19.17
C LEU A 11 17.06 4.27 18.93
N ALA A 12 16.39 3.67 19.90
CA ALA A 12 15.80 2.35 19.76
C ALA A 12 14.48 2.47 18.99
N PHE A 13 14.50 2.19 17.68
CA PHE A 13 13.29 1.99 16.88
C PHE A 13 12.79 0.55 17.12
N LEU A 14 11.79 0.41 18.00
CA LEU A 14 10.99 -0.81 18.10
C LEU A 14 9.90 -0.78 17.02
N LEU A 15 10.21 -1.34 15.85
CA LEU A 15 9.22 -1.61 14.81
C LEU A 15 8.48 -2.91 15.16
N THR A 16 7.25 -2.78 15.65
CA THR A 16 6.33 -3.92 15.73
C THR A 16 5.64 -4.08 14.38
N ALA A 17 5.95 -5.16 13.68
CA ALA A 17 5.19 -5.58 12.51
C ALA A 17 3.81 -6.09 12.98
N SER A 18 2.84 -5.19 13.14
CA SER A 18 1.46 -5.58 13.43
C SER A 18 0.80 -6.05 12.14
N CYS A 19 0.56 -7.36 12.02
CA CYS A 19 -0.37 -7.90 11.03
C CYS A 19 -1.80 -7.47 11.42
N GLY A 20 -2.17 -6.23 11.09
CA GLY A 20 -3.55 -5.76 11.20
C GLY A 20 -4.41 -6.54 10.20
N LYS A 21 -5.53 -7.11 10.66
CA LYS A 21 -6.50 -7.68 9.72
C LYS A 21 -7.19 -6.53 8.99
N THR A 22 -7.21 -6.59 7.67
CA THR A 22 -8.15 -5.78 6.88
C THR A 22 -9.55 -6.29 7.16
N LEU A 23 -10.31 -5.61 8.03
CA LEU A 23 -11.73 -5.92 8.18
C LEU A 23 -12.43 -5.59 6.86
N ALA A 24 -12.95 -6.62 6.19
CA ALA A 24 -13.90 -6.47 5.10
C ALA A 24 -15.27 -6.06 5.68
N PRO A 25 -16.08 -5.25 4.97
CA PRO A 25 -17.46 -5.02 5.38
C PRO A 25 -18.18 -6.38 5.49
N ALA A 26 -18.99 -6.55 6.53
CA ALA A 26 -19.68 -7.81 6.81
C ALA A 26 -20.53 -8.26 5.59
N ILE A 27 -20.14 -9.35 4.95
CA ILE A 27 -20.92 -10.04 3.90
C ILE A 27 -21.95 -10.94 4.62
N PRO A 28 -23.23 -11.02 4.17
CA PRO A 28 -24.22 -11.90 4.79
C PRO A 28 -23.84 -13.36 4.57
N ARG A 29 -23.85 -14.17 5.65
CA ARG A 29 -23.56 -15.60 5.59
C ARG A 29 -24.80 -16.42 5.21
N THR A 30 -24.64 -17.19 4.15
CA THR A 30 -25.45 -18.37 3.80
C THR A 30 -25.29 -19.47 4.86
N THR A 31 -26.42 -20.08 5.20
CA THR A 31 -26.57 -21.19 6.14
C THR A 31 -26.31 -22.53 5.46
N ALA A 32 -25.51 -23.40 6.08
CA ALA A 32 -25.61 -24.85 5.89
C ALA A 32 -25.11 -25.58 7.15
N ASP A 33 -25.86 -26.63 7.47
CA ASP A 33 -25.94 -27.44 8.68
C ASP A 33 -24.73 -28.36 8.96
N GLY A 34 -24.62 -28.73 10.25
CA GLY A 34 -24.66 -30.15 10.60
C GLY A 34 -23.43 -30.75 11.26
N SER A 35 -23.44 -30.85 12.60
CA SER A 35 -23.63 -32.13 13.32
C SER A 35 -23.04 -32.10 14.74
N ARG A 36 -23.65 -32.94 15.58
CA ARG A 36 -23.72 -32.94 17.04
C ARG A 36 -22.89 -34.09 17.63
N ALA A 37 -22.45 -33.93 18.89
CA ALA A 37 -22.11 -34.94 19.93
C ALA A 37 -20.80 -34.49 20.64
N ASP A 38 -20.61 -34.48 21.96
CA ASP A 38 -21.35 -35.02 23.11
C ASP A 38 -21.07 -34.14 24.35
N ALA A 39 -22.00 -34.17 25.30
CA ALA A 39 -21.94 -33.50 26.59
C ALA A 39 -21.65 -34.50 27.71
N ALA A 40 -20.70 -34.18 28.59
CA ALA A 40 -20.79 -34.40 30.05
C ALA A 40 -19.45 -34.07 30.76
N ALA A 41 -19.32 -32.86 31.31
CA ALA A 41 -18.59 -32.56 32.57
C ALA A 41 -18.63 -31.05 32.88
N GLU A 42 -18.70 -30.73 34.17
CA GLU A 42 -18.55 -29.41 34.81
C GLU A 42 -19.78 -28.49 34.91
N THR A 43 -20.58 -28.75 35.94
CA THR A 43 -21.42 -27.75 36.60
C THR A 43 -20.55 -26.82 37.48
N ARG A 44 -19.66 -26.05 36.86
CA ARG A 44 -19.37 -24.70 37.37
C ARG A 44 -20.44 -23.80 36.78
N ALA A 45 -21.10 -22.98 37.59
CA ALA A 45 -21.93 -21.91 37.08
C ALA A 45 -21.10 -21.11 36.07
N SER A 46 -21.32 -21.35 34.79
CA SER A 46 -20.73 -20.61 33.69
C SER A 46 -21.29 -19.20 33.86
N VAL A 47 -20.51 -18.35 34.51
CA VAL A 47 -20.74 -16.91 34.49
C VAL A 47 -20.65 -16.57 33.00
N ALA A 48 -21.82 -16.32 32.39
CA ALA A 48 -21.90 -15.99 30.98
C ALA A 48 -20.91 -14.88 30.70
N SER A 49 -19.85 -15.16 29.94
CA SER A 49 -18.82 -14.15 29.69
C SER A 49 -19.44 -13.07 28.83
N LEU A 50 -19.47 -11.84 29.34
CA LEU A 50 -19.79 -10.69 28.49
C LEU A 50 -18.58 -10.41 27.61
N THR A 51 -18.86 -10.12 26.35
CA THR A 51 -17.89 -9.69 25.35
C THR A 51 -18.22 -8.25 24.99
N ALA A 52 -17.21 -7.39 24.93
CA ALA A 52 -17.39 -6.00 24.55
C ALA A 52 -16.96 -5.77 23.09
N GLN A 53 -17.71 -4.92 22.38
CA GLN A 53 -17.38 -4.46 21.04
C GLN A 53 -17.48 -2.94 20.96
N LEU A 54 -16.47 -2.31 20.38
CA LEU A 54 -16.42 -0.88 20.15
C LEU A 54 -16.90 -0.58 18.73
N LYS A 55 -17.93 0.27 18.60
CA LYS A 55 -18.49 0.68 17.31
C LYS A 55 -17.94 2.02 16.86
N VAL A 56 -17.26 2.02 15.72
CA VAL A 56 -16.76 3.22 15.03
C VAL A 56 -17.58 3.43 13.76
N LEU A 57 -18.02 4.65 13.49
CA LEU A 57 -18.62 5.03 12.21
C LEU A 57 -17.64 5.86 11.41
N GLY A 58 -17.38 5.51 10.16
CA GLY A 58 -16.51 6.32 9.30
C GLY A 58 -16.98 6.38 7.87
N ALA A 59 -16.29 7.19 7.07
CA ALA A 59 -16.46 7.19 5.62
C ALA A 59 -15.40 6.29 5.01
N ILE A 60 -15.78 5.49 4.02
CA ILE A 60 -14.85 4.78 3.16
C ILE A 60 -15.21 5.01 1.70
N VAL A 61 -14.24 4.83 0.84
CA VAL A 61 -14.41 4.66 -0.59
C VAL A 61 -14.50 3.16 -0.86
N THR A 62 -15.30 2.80 -1.84
CA THR A 62 -15.28 1.50 -2.49
C THR A 62 -15.29 1.72 -3.99
N PRO A 63 -14.35 1.16 -4.76
CA PRO A 63 -14.43 1.22 -6.21
C PRO A 63 -15.62 0.36 -6.68
N ASP A 64 -16.33 0.82 -7.70
CA ASP A 64 -17.30 -0.04 -8.39
C ASP A 64 -16.63 -0.92 -9.44
N ARG A 65 -17.43 -1.64 -10.24
CA ARG A 65 -16.92 -2.55 -11.29
C ARG A 65 -16.10 -1.84 -12.38
N HIS A 66 -16.22 -0.52 -12.51
CA HIS A 66 -15.45 0.31 -13.43
C HIS A 66 -14.29 1.03 -12.72
N LEU A 67 -14.05 0.71 -11.44
CA LEU A 67 -13.12 1.38 -10.53
C LEU A 67 -13.45 2.85 -10.27
N GLU A 68 -14.70 3.25 -10.51
CA GLU A 68 -15.14 4.60 -10.14
C GLU A 68 -15.33 4.66 -8.61
N PRO A 69 -14.75 5.67 -7.93
CA PRO A 69 -14.79 5.74 -6.49
C PRO A 69 -16.20 6.06 -5.98
N ARG A 70 -16.73 5.22 -5.07
CA ARG A 70 -18.00 5.47 -4.39
C ARG A 70 -17.79 5.69 -2.90
N VAL A 71 -18.15 6.88 -2.42
CA VAL A 71 -18.06 7.21 -1.00
C VAL A 71 -19.26 6.62 -0.26
N ARG A 72 -18.99 5.72 0.67
CA ARG A 72 -19.95 5.19 1.64
C ARG A 72 -19.72 5.89 2.98
N LYS A 73 -20.70 6.69 3.40
CA LYS A 73 -20.66 7.45 4.66
C LYS A 73 -21.31 6.66 5.78
N ASN A 74 -20.87 6.86 7.01
CA ASN A 74 -21.43 6.24 8.22
C ASN A 74 -21.36 4.70 8.21
N GLU A 75 -20.35 4.13 7.57
CA GLU A 75 -20.09 2.68 7.61
C GLU A 75 -19.66 2.26 9.01
N ALA A 76 -20.24 1.17 9.50
CA ALA A 76 -19.99 0.67 10.85
C ALA A 76 -18.84 -0.32 10.88
N PHE A 77 -17.86 -0.04 11.74
CA PHE A 77 -16.74 -0.90 12.05
C PHE A 77 -16.83 -1.32 13.51
N TYR A 78 -16.63 -2.61 13.76
CA TYR A 78 -16.67 -3.18 15.11
C TYR A 78 -15.27 -3.65 15.47
N VAL A 79 -14.74 -3.12 16.57
CA VAL A 79 -13.45 -3.49 17.14
C VAL A 79 -13.72 -4.37 18.35
N ALA A 80 -13.12 -5.55 18.38
CA ALA A 80 -13.34 -6.49 19.46
C ALA A 80 -12.39 -6.23 20.63
N GLU A 81 -12.87 -6.50 21.84
CA GLU A 81 -12.06 -6.42 23.06
C GLU A 81 -10.75 -7.22 22.93
N LEU A 82 -9.67 -6.65 23.47
CA LEU A 82 -8.33 -7.24 23.47
C LEU A 82 -8.24 -8.27 24.58
N ALA A 83 -8.08 -9.55 24.22
CA ALA A 83 -7.90 -10.61 25.21
C ALA A 83 -6.50 -10.50 25.87
N PRO A 84 -6.33 -10.93 27.14
CA PRO A 84 -5.03 -10.98 27.78
C PRO A 84 -4.00 -11.76 26.96
N GLY A 85 -2.85 -11.13 26.67
CA GLY A 85 -1.78 -11.72 25.86
C GLY A 85 -1.98 -11.61 24.35
N GLU A 86 -3.11 -11.08 23.87
CA GLU A 86 -3.34 -10.83 22.45
C GLU A 86 -2.63 -9.54 22.01
N THR A 87 -2.05 -9.54 20.80
CA THR A 87 -1.41 -8.37 20.18
C THR A 87 -2.23 -7.81 19.00
N ARG A 88 -3.47 -8.27 18.86
CA ARG A 88 -4.38 -7.91 17.78
C ARG A 88 -4.62 -6.40 17.78
N THR A 89 -4.59 -5.83 16.60
CA THR A 89 -4.96 -4.44 16.34
C THR A 89 -5.94 -4.45 15.18
N ASP A 90 -7.18 -4.05 15.45
CA ASP A 90 -8.20 -3.89 14.40
C ASP A 90 -7.96 -2.57 13.65
N THR A 91 -8.40 -2.45 12.40
CA THR A 91 -8.26 -1.21 11.62
C THR A 91 -9.62 -0.60 11.30
N VAL A 92 -9.74 0.70 11.50
CA VAL A 92 -10.95 1.50 11.25
C VAL A 92 -10.59 2.74 10.41
N PRO A 93 -11.57 3.40 9.76
CA PRO A 93 -11.28 4.60 8.99
C PRO A 93 -10.62 5.68 9.84
N ALA A 94 -9.62 6.34 9.27
CA ALA A 94 -9.16 7.65 9.71
C ALA A 94 -10.36 8.60 9.78
N TYR A 95 -10.34 9.48 10.78
CA TYR A 95 -11.42 10.43 11.05
C TYR A 95 -12.80 9.79 11.29
N GLY A 96 -12.82 8.49 11.61
CA GLY A 96 -14.02 7.81 12.09
C GLY A 96 -14.47 8.38 13.44
N THR A 97 -15.77 8.42 13.68
CA THR A 97 -16.35 8.84 14.96
C THR A 97 -16.62 7.63 15.84
N LEU A 98 -16.12 7.66 17.07
CA LEU A 98 -16.49 6.68 18.07
C LEU A 98 -17.97 6.85 18.47
N LYS A 99 -18.80 5.81 18.32
CA LYS A 99 -20.24 5.94 18.60
C LYS A 99 -20.69 5.30 19.90
N LYS A 100 -20.32 4.06 20.18
CA LYS A 100 -20.73 3.36 21.40
C LYS A 100 -19.91 2.10 21.63
N ILE A 101 -20.00 1.59 22.85
CA ILE A 101 -19.58 0.24 23.23
C ILE A 101 -20.83 -0.61 23.35
N GLU A 102 -20.82 -1.78 22.72
CA GLU A 102 -21.87 -2.80 22.83
C GLU A 102 -21.35 -3.95 23.69
N TRP A 103 -22.05 -4.27 24.77
CA TRP A 103 -21.78 -5.44 25.60
C TRP A 103 -22.73 -6.56 25.20
N ARG A 104 -22.20 -7.74 24.88
CA ARG A 104 -22.97 -8.91 24.43
C ARG A 104 -22.66 -10.13 25.28
N HIS A 105 -23.67 -10.84 25.74
CA HIS A 105 -23.48 -12.15 26.38
C HIS A 105 -23.01 -13.17 25.35
N SER A 106 -21.86 -13.82 25.62
CA SER A 106 -21.30 -14.87 24.74
C SER A 106 -22.17 -16.13 24.68
N ALA A 107 -23.05 -16.30 25.68
CA ALA A 107 -23.90 -17.48 25.83
C ALA A 107 -25.36 -17.16 25.47
N ARG A 108 -25.63 -16.98 24.18
CA ARG A 108 -26.88 -17.43 23.53
C ARG A 108 -26.74 -17.33 22.03
N SER A 109 -26.58 -18.50 21.40
CA SER A 109 -27.06 -18.76 20.05
C SER A 109 -28.42 -18.09 19.86
N GLN A 110 -28.55 -17.32 18.78
CA GLN A 110 -29.79 -17.00 18.07
C GLN A 110 -31.07 -17.58 18.69
N MET A 111 -31.82 -16.75 19.41
CA MET A 111 -33.28 -16.63 19.38
C MET A 111 -33.65 -15.58 20.44
N ASP A 112 -34.37 -14.55 20.02
CA ASP A 112 -35.03 -13.54 20.87
C ASP A 112 -34.15 -12.44 21.51
N ALA A 113 -33.47 -11.65 20.68
CA ALA A 113 -32.89 -10.36 21.10
C ALA A 113 -33.41 -9.20 20.25
N ALA A 114 -34.75 -9.04 20.23
CA ALA A 114 -35.40 -7.86 19.66
C ALA A 114 -35.60 -6.73 20.68
N ASP A 115 -35.36 -6.97 21.97
CA ASP A 115 -35.49 -5.95 22.99
C ASP A 115 -34.27 -5.91 23.91
N GLU A 116 -33.90 -4.70 24.29
CA GLU A 116 -32.95 -4.34 25.34
C GLU A 116 -31.47 -4.13 24.93
N LEU A 117 -31.22 -2.99 24.29
CA LEU A 117 -29.94 -2.27 24.37
C LEU A 117 -30.22 -0.81 24.78
N GLN A 118 -30.24 -0.55 26.09
CA GLN A 118 -30.24 0.82 26.62
C GLN A 118 -28.93 1.52 26.26
N GLN A 119 -29.04 2.66 25.58
CA GLN A 119 -27.97 3.65 25.41
C GLN A 119 -27.61 4.27 26.76
N VAL A 120 -26.33 4.23 27.13
CA VAL A 120 -25.78 5.13 28.15
C VAL A 120 -24.98 6.19 27.41
N ALA A 121 -25.53 7.40 27.34
CA ALA A 121 -24.83 8.62 26.95
C ALA A 121 -24.39 9.35 28.22
N GLY A 122 -23.09 9.47 28.45
CA GLY A 122 -22.48 10.22 29.56
C GLY A 122 -21.76 11.47 29.05
N SER A 123 -21.68 12.49 29.89
CA SER A 123 -21.18 13.85 29.63
C SER A 123 -19.79 14.12 30.24
N ALA A 124 -18.93 14.79 29.45
CA ALA A 124 -17.51 15.04 29.68
C ALA A 124 -17.11 15.84 30.94
N ALA A 125 -15.96 15.45 31.52
CA ALA A 125 -14.88 16.34 31.97
C ALA A 125 -13.54 15.57 32.15
N ALA A 126 -12.41 16.19 31.80
CA ALA A 126 -11.03 15.74 32.04
C ALA A 126 -10.34 16.67 33.07
N PRO A 127 -9.21 16.33 33.75
CA PRO A 127 -8.20 15.34 33.37
C PRO A 127 -7.75 14.37 34.49
N THR A 128 -7.03 13.31 34.07
CA THR A 128 -6.36 12.28 34.91
C THR A 128 -7.28 11.42 35.80
N GLY A 129 -7.72 10.27 35.27
CA GLY A 129 -8.43 9.23 36.01
C GLY A 129 -9.80 8.94 35.40
N LYS A 130 -9.96 7.76 34.81
CA LYS A 130 -11.24 7.16 34.38
C LYS A 130 -12.18 8.13 33.63
N ALA A 131 -11.77 8.55 32.44
CA ALA A 131 -12.63 9.31 31.54
C ALA A 131 -13.79 8.44 31.03
N GLU A 132 -14.99 9.01 30.98
CA GLU A 132 -16.09 8.48 30.18
C GLU A 132 -15.66 8.29 28.72
N PRO A 133 -16.24 7.33 27.99
CA PRO A 133 -15.85 7.08 26.62
C PRO A 133 -16.00 8.35 25.78
N PRO A 134 -15.03 8.69 24.92
CA PRO A 134 -15.11 9.88 24.08
C PRO A 134 -16.06 9.62 22.91
N ILE A 135 -17.32 9.32 23.23
CA ILE A 135 -18.38 9.11 22.26
C ILE A 135 -18.59 10.44 21.54
N GLY A 136 -18.50 10.40 20.21
CA GLY A 136 -18.51 11.58 19.36
C GLY A 136 -17.12 12.11 19.00
N GLU A 137 -16.05 11.59 19.59
CA GLU A 137 -14.68 11.97 19.20
C GLU A 137 -14.33 11.40 17.82
N VAL A 138 -13.64 12.24 17.04
CA VAL A 138 -13.09 11.91 15.73
C VAL A 138 -11.69 11.32 15.95
N LEU A 139 -11.49 10.09 15.48
CA LEU A 139 -10.20 9.41 15.59
C LEU A 139 -9.19 10.05 14.64
N ALA A 140 -8.13 10.64 15.18
CA ALA A 140 -6.97 11.01 14.38
C ALA A 140 -6.28 9.75 13.80
N PRO A 141 -5.56 9.83 12.67
CA PRO A 141 -4.77 8.71 12.17
C PRO A 141 -3.77 8.20 13.20
N GLY A 142 -3.59 6.87 13.30
CA GLY A 142 -2.61 6.23 14.17
C GLY A 142 -3.18 5.19 15.14
N ASN A 143 -2.34 4.74 16.07
CA ASN A 143 -2.69 3.74 17.08
C ASN A 143 -3.48 4.38 18.23
N HIS A 144 -4.61 3.77 18.58
CA HIS A 144 -5.42 4.15 19.72
C HIS A 144 -5.62 2.97 20.66
N GLN A 145 -5.58 3.27 21.95
CA GLN A 145 -5.95 2.34 23.01
C GLN A 145 -7.01 2.98 23.88
N PHE A 146 -8.13 2.29 24.03
CA PHE A 146 -9.22 2.70 24.90
C PHE A 146 -9.39 1.68 26.01
N VAL A 147 -9.66 2.17 27.22
CA VAL A 147 -9.94 1.33 28.39
C VAL A 147 -11.25 1.81 28.98
N PHE A 148 -12.23 0.91 29.07
CA PHE A 148 -13.56 1.25 29.57
C PHE A 148 -13.92 0.38 30.77
N PRO A 149 -14.50 0.95 31.84
CA PRO A 149 -14.98 0.15 32.95
C PRO A 149 -16.14 -0.74 32.48
N ALA A 150 -16.11 -2.02 32.87
CA ALA A 150 -17.23 -2.91 32.67
C ALA A 150 -18.43 -2.44 33.52
N PRO A 151 -19.67 -2.51 32.99
CA PRO A 151 -20.83 -2.14 33.77
C PRO A 151 -21.00 -3.09 34.98
N PRO A 152 -21.62 -2.64 36.09
CA PRO A 152 -21.68 -3.43 37.33
C PRO A 152 -22.24 -4.85 37.17
N HIS A 153 -23.19 -5.03 36.24
CA HIS A 153 -23.80 -6.33 35.92
C HIS A 153 -22.93 -7.23 35.04
N ALA A 154 -21.88 -6.68 34.42
CA ALA A 154 -20.88 -7.44 33.66
C ALA A 154 -19.72 -7.99 34.51
N GLY A 155 -19.77 -7.75 35.82
CA GLY A 155 -18.69 -8.07 36.75
C GLY A 155 -17.75 -6.88 36.99
N ARG A 156 -16.74 -7.07 37.86
CA ARG A 156 -15.69 -6.08 38.10
C ARG A 156 -14.59 -6.28 37.05
N GLY A 157 -14.28 -5.25 36.26
CA GLY A 157 -13.19 -5.30 35.28
C GLY A 157 -13.13 -4.08 34.38
N GLU A 158 -12.14 -4.08 33.48
CA GLU A 158 -11.96 -3.08 32.43
C GLU A 158 -11.88 -3.81 31.09
N ALA A 159 -12.59 -3.31 30.07
CA ALA A 159 -12.46 -3.76 28.69
C ALA A 159 -11.45 -2.86 27.98
N THR A 160 -10.41 -3.49 27.41
CA THR A 160 -9.39 -2.78 26.63
C THR A 160 -9.63 -3.01 25.14
N PHE A 161 -9.57 -1.94 24.37
CA PHE A 161 -9.66 -1.97 22.91
C PHE A 161 -8.41 -1.37 22.32
N ARG A 162 -7.85 -2.03 21.30
CA ARG A 162 -6.71 -1.52 20.54
C ARG A 162 -7.07 -1.50 19.06
N LEU A 163 -6.92 -0.33 18.44
CA LEU A 163 -7.20 -0.13 17.03
C LEU A 163 -6.16 0.77 16.38
N MET A 164 -6.05 0.65 15.06
CA MET A 164 -5.39 1.58 14.16
C MET A 164 -6.47 2.35 13.41
N ALA A 165 -6.50 3.67 13.56
CA ALA A 165 -7.30 4.54 12.71
C ALA A 165 -6.47 4.92 11.48
N GLY A 166 -7.01 4.70 10.29
CA GLY A 166 -6.28 4.80 9.03
C GLY A 166 -6.02 3.44 8.44
N PHE A 167 -6.58 3.16 7.26
CA PHE A 167 -6.22 1.96 6.52
C PHE A 167 -4.88 2.14 5.83
N LEU A 168 -4.12 1.05 5.75
CA LEU A 168 -2.85 1.08 5.04
C LEU A 168 -3.13 1.22 3.53
N PRO A 169 -2.51 2.20 2.85
CA PRO A 169 -2.68 2.34 1.41
C PRO A 169 -2.04 1.14 0.69
N GLY A 170 -2.75 0.60 -0.30
CA GLY A 170 -2.27 -0.46 -1.17
C GLY A 170 -1.63 0.10 -2.44
N ALA A 171 -0.68 -0.65 -3.00
CA ALA A 171 -0.09 -0.37 -4.30
C ALA A 171 -0.14 -1.62 -5.19
N TRP A 172 -0.15 -1.41 -6.51
CA TRP A 172 0.02 -2.45 -7.52
C TRP A 172 0.83 -1.93 -8.70
N TRP A 173 1.32 -2.86 -9.51
CA TRP A 173 2.03 -2.55 -10.75
C TRP A 173 1.01 -2.24 -11.83
N ALA A 174 1.20 -1.16 -12.53
CA ALA A 174 0.33 -0.76 -13.61
C ALA A 174 1.21 -0.39 -14.80
N GLY A 175 2.07 -1.29 -15.25
CA GLY A 175 2.99 -1.08 -16.38
C GLY A 175 2.36 -1.36 -17.76
N PRO A 176 3.18 -1.43 -18.83
CA PRO A 176 2.69 -1.77 -20.16
C PRO A 176 2.07 -3.15 -20.22
N ASP A 177 1.26 -3.39 -21.24
CA ASP A 177 0.90 -4.74 -21.68
C ASP A 177 1.86 -5.13 -22.80
N PRO A 178 2.89 -5.96 -22.56
CA PRO A 178 3.85 -6.29 -23.60
C PRO A 178 3.19 -6.97 -24.80
N ASP A 179 2.07 -7.68 -24.66
CA ASP A 179 1.47 -8.41 -25.79
C ASP A 179 0.89 -7.47 -26.87
N LEU A 180 0.61 -6.21 -26.50
CA LEU A 180 0.16 -5.14 -27.40
C LEU A 180 1.31 -4.37 -28.05
N TRP A 181 2.56 -4.75 -27.79
CA TRP A 181 3.76 -4.09 -28.32
C TRP A 181 4.33 -4.85 -29.51
N PRO A 182 4.87 -4.15 -30.53
CA PRO A 182 5.49 -4.82 -31.64
C PRO A 182 6.80 -5.48 -31.21
N VAL A 183 7.20 -6.52 -31.95
CA VAL A 183 8.49 -7.19 -31.74
C VAL A 183 9.60 -6.17 -32.02
N SER A 184 10.59 -6.11 -31.12
CA SER A 184 11.71 -5.19 -31.27
C SER A 184 12.53 -5.53 -32.52
N SER A 185 13.01 -4.48 -33.23
CA SER A 185 13.83 -4.65 -34.43
C SER A 185 15.20 -5.29 -34.17
N ASP A 186 15.69 -5.21 -32.92
CA ASP A 186 16.94 -5.85 -32.48
C ASP A 186 16.74 -7.31 -32.02
N GLY A 187 15.51 -7.81 -32.03
CA GLY A 187 15.15 -9.14 -31.57
C GLY A 187 15.04 -9.28 -30.04
N ASP A 188 15.29 -8.23 -29.26
CA ASP A 188 15.13 -8.26 -27.80
C ASP A 188 13.72 -7.83 -27.39
N GLY A 189 12.83 -8.83 -27.28
CA GLY A 189 11.50 -8.65 -26.73
C GLY A 189 10.61 -7.74 -27.59
N ARG A 190 9.95 -6.76 -26.94
CA ARG A 190 8.94 -5.92 -27.56
C ARG A 190 9.17 -4.46 -27.20
N ALA A 191 9.24 -3.61 -28.22
CA ALA A 191 9.74 -2.24 -28.07
C ALA A 191 9.14 -1.29 -29.10
N VAL A 192 9.25 0.01 -28.85
CA VAL A 192 9.07 1.04 -29.85
C VAL A 192 10.35 1.87 -29.96
N ASP A 193 10.65 2.37 -31.16
CA ASP A 193 11.78 3.26 -31.39
C ASP A 193 11.36 4.70 -31.10
N VAL A 194 12.19 5.43 -30.37
CA VAL A 194 12.06 6.86 -30.13
C VAL A 194 12.87 7.60 -31.20
N VAL A 195 12.17 8.24 -32.13
CA VAL A 195 12.82 8.93 -33.25
C VAL A 195 13.21 10.37 -32.89
N ASP A 196 12.58 10.95 -31.87
CA ASP A 196 12.95 12.26 -31.32
C ASP A 196 12.52 12.38 -29.85
N TRP A 197 13.49 12.50 -28.94
CA TRP A 197 13.25 12.69 -27.51
C TRP A 197 12.72 14.08 -27.15
N ASN A 198 13.00 15.11 -27.97
CA ASN A 198 12.56 16.48 -27.65
C ASN A 198 11.05 16.63 -27.83
N THR A 199 10.49 15.92 -28.81
CA THR A 199 9.05 15.90 -29.09
C THR A 199 8.37 14.62 -28.59
N PHE A 200 9.14 13.69 -28.03
CA PHE A 200 8.70 12.34 -27.65
C PHE A 200 7.96 11.62 -28.79
N THR A 201 8.52 11.67 -29.99
CA THR A 201 7.97 11.00 -31.16
C THR A 201 8.49 9.57 -31.23
N THR A 202 7.59 8.59 -31.40
CA THR A 202 7.94 7.16 -31.48
C THR A 202 7.40 6.50 -32.76
N VAL A 203 8.02 5.39 -33.15
CA VAL A 203 7.56 4.52 -34.23
C VAL A 203 7.50 3.06 -33.73
N PRO A 204 6.30 2.44 -33.69
CA PRO A 204 4.97 3.05 -33.87
C PRO A 204 4.63 4.11 -32.82
N ALA A 205 3.53 4.85 -33.04
CA ALA A 205 3.08 5.91 -32.15
C ALA A 205 2.79 5.41 -30.72
N TRP A 206 3.17 6.22 -29.74
CA TRP A 206 3.02 5.93 -28.33
C TRP A 206 1.64 6.33 -27.77
N PRO A 207 1.06 5.59 -26.81
CA PRO A 207 1.46 4.24 -26.43
C PRO A 207 0.89 3.25 -27.46
N PRO A 208 1.67 2.22 -27.86
CA PRO A 208 1.20 1.25 -28.85
C PRO A 208 0.02 0.40 -28.34
N ASP A 209 -0.15 0.32 -27.02
CA ASP A 209 -1.27 -0.39 -26.38
C ASP A 209 -2.59 0.41 -26.36
N GLY A 210 -2.58 1.66 -26.86
CA GLY A 210 -3.76 2.52 -26.99
C GLY A 210 -4.34 3.03 -25.67
N ARG A 211 -3.70 2.77 -24.52
CA ARG A 211 -4.25 3.13 -23.22
C ARG A 211 -3.86 4.58 -22.87
N PRO A 212 -4.83 5.49 -22.64
CA PRO A 212 -4.55 6.94 -22.51
C PRO A 212 -3.87 7.32 -21.19
N TYR A 213 -3.89 6.43 -20.21
CA TYR A 213 -3.23 6.63 -18.92
C TYR A 213 -1.76 6.22 -18.93
N PHE A 214 -1.22 5.94 -20.13
CA PHE A 214 0.13 5.44 -20.33
C PHE A 214 0.95 6.33 -21.25
N GLY A 215 2.06 6.79 -20.69
CA GLY A 215 2.98 7.74 -21.27
C GLY A 215 3.85 8.30 -20.17
N PRO A 216 4.96 8.96 -20.53
CA PRO A 216 6.06 9.26 -19.61
C PRO A 216 5.59 9.92 -18.32
N ASP A 217 4.49 10.67 -18.33
CA ASP A 217 3.80 11.16 -17.13
C ASP A 217 2.31 11.48 -17.42
N SER A 218 1.45 10.47 -17.59
CA SER A 218 0.01 10.73 -17.77
C SER A 218 -0.61 11.42 -16.53
N LEU A 219 -0.89 12.71 -16.66
CA LEU A 219 -1.53 13.53 -15.64
C LEU A 219 -3.05 13.33 -15.54
N GLU A 220 -3.63 12.61 -16.50
CA GLU A 220 -5.07 12.45 -16.66
C GLU A 220 -5.69 11.45 -15.67
N ARG A 221 -4.88 10.63 -14.98
CA ARG A 221 -5.38 9.56 -14.11
C ARG A 221 -4.67 9.49 -12.77
N ILE A 222 -5.48 9.58 -11.71
CA ILE A 222 -5.07 9.34 -10.33
C ILE A 222 -4.61 7.89 -10.13
N PRO A 223 -3.76 7.63 -9.11
CA PRO A 223 -3.26 6.29 -8.82
C PRO A 223 -4.31 5.17 -8.77
N SER A 224 -5.48 5.40 -8.17
CA SER A 224 -6.53 4.37 -8.07
C SER A 224 -7.17 3.97 -9.40
N ALA A 225 -7.06 4.82 -10.43
CA ALA A 225 -7.61 4.58 -11.75
C ALA A 225 -6.62 3.91 -12.71
N ARG A 226 -5.36 3.70 -12.31
CA ARG A 226 -4.32 3.09 -13.15
C ARG A 226 -4.43 1.58 -13.06
N ARG A 227 -4.79 0.90 -14.15
CA ARG A 227 -5.08 -0.54 -14.15
C ARG A 227 -3.91 -1.35 -14.73
N PRO A 228 -3.57 -2.51 -14.14
CA PRO A 228 -2.63 -3.44 -14.76
C PRO A 228 -3.14 -3.97 -16.11
N PRO A 229 -2.27 -4.54 -16.95
CA PRO A 229 -2.66 -5.27 -18.16
C PRO A 229 -3.79 -6.27 -17.88
N GLY A 230 -4.85 -6.21 -18.69
CA GLY A 230 -5.99 -7.13 -18.57
C GLY A 230 -6.71 -7.14 -17.21
N ASP A 231 -6.52 -6.11 -16.36
CA ASP A 231 -6.98 -6.09 -14.96
C ASP A 231 -6.41 -7.21 -14.09
N ASP A 232 -5.30 -7.79 -14.52
CA ASP A 232 -4.58 -8.81 -13.77
C ASP A 232 -3.66 -8.15 -12.74
N PHE A 233 -4.09 -8.12 -11.48
CA PHE A 233 -3.26 -7.60 -10.37
C PHE A 233 -2.07 -8.51 -10.01
N GLU A 234 -1.91 -9.65 -10.67
CA GLU A 234 -0.67 -10.43 -10.67
C GLU A 234 0.34 -9.94 -11.72
N ALA A 235 -0.11 -9.21 -12.75
CA ALA A 235 0.73 -8.75 -13.83
C ALA A 235 1.72 -7.70 -13.30
N ARG A 236 3.00 -8.09 -13.31
CA ARG A 236 4.13 -7.28 -12.87
C ARG A 236 4.90 -6.85 -14.11
N THR A 237 4.50 -5.72 -14.69
CA THR A 237 5.10 -5.18 -15.91
C THR A 237 5.69 -3.80 -15.69
N PHE A 238 6.65 -3.43 -16.53
CA PHE A 238 7.38 -2.18 -16.44
C PHE A 238 7.95 -1.78 -17.80
N TYR A 239 8.42 -0.53 -17.90
CA TYR A 239 9.16 -0.10 -19.09
C TYR A 239 10.66 -0.14 -18.85
N GLU A 240 11.40 -0.35 -19.93
CA GLU A 240 12.83 -0.11 -19.97
C GLU A 240 13.13 0.91 -21.07
N ILE A 241 13.94 1.92 -20.77
CA ILE A 241 14.48 2.87 -21.75
C ILE A 241 15.96 2.55 -21.94
N TYR A 242 16.34 2.20 -23.16
CA TYR A 242 17.72 1.89 -23.52
C TYR A 242 18.05 2.44 -24.91
N GLY A 243 19.00 3.37 -24.97
CA GLY A 243 19.27 4.13 -26.19
C GLY A 243 18.02 4.89 -26.65
N ASP A 244 17.69 4.75 -27.93
CA ASP A 244 16.52 5.34 -28.57
C ASP A 244 15.34 4.37 -28.61
N ARG A 245 15.20 3.51 -27.60
CA ARG A 245 14.11 2.54 -27.51
C ARG A 245 13.47 2.54 -26.14
N ILE A 246 12.17 2.25 -26.16
CA ILE A 246 11.41 1.91 -24.98
C ILE A 246 10.93 0.48 -25.17
N TYR A 247 11.18 -0.38 -24.20
CA TYR A 247 10.74 -1.77 -24.18
C TYR A 247 9.58 -1.92 -23.21
N ALA A 248 8.61 -2.76 -23.55
CA ALA A 248 7.63 -3.27 -22.61
C ALA A 248 8.11 -4.60 -22.03
N ARG A 249 8.37 -4.60 -20.73
CA ARG A 249 8.92 -5.74 -20.00
C ARG A 249 7.92 -6.30 -19.01
N ARG A 250 8.08 -7.58 -18.68
CA ARG A 250 7.39 -8.28 -17.60
C ARG A 250 8.39 -8.79 -16.57
N GLU A 251 7.88 -9.16 -15.41
CA GLU A 251 8.68 -9.78 -14.36
C GLU A 251 9.49 -10.96 -14.90
N GLY A 252 10.75 -11.04 -14.47
CA GLY A 252 11.68 -12.09 -14.88
C GLY A 252 12.42 -11.77 -16.17
N ASP A 253 11.98 -10.77 -16.94
CA ASP A 253 12.72 -10.33 -18.12
C ASP A 253 14.11 -9.82 -17.76
N THR A 254 15.00 -9.87 -18.75
CA THR A 254 16.32 -9.27 -18.66
C THR A 254 16.28 -7.85 -19.22
N VAL A 255 16.87 -6.91 -18.50
CA VAL A 255 17.10 -5.53 -18.94
C VAL A 255 18.58 -5.30 -19.23
N HIS A 256 18.86 -4.35 -20.10
CA HIS A 256 20.20 -3.93 -20.46
C HIS A 256 20.93 -3.27 -19.28
N LEU A 257 22.24 -3.47 -19.20
CA LEU A 257 23.06 -2.67 -18.30
C LEU A 257 23.06 -1.21 -18.77
N ASN A 258 22.92 -0.29 -17.82
CA ASN A 258 22.81 1.16 -18.00
C ASN A 258 21.50 1.66 -18.63
N SER A 259 20.46 0.83 -18.71
CA SER A 259 19.11 1.30 -19.04
C SER A 259 18.44 2.01 -17.85
N TRP A 260 17.33 2.68 -18.15
CA TRP A 260 16.39 3.19 -17.15
C TRP A 260 15.15 2.31 -17.11
N VAL A 261 14.83 1.79 -15.93
CA VAL A 261 13.58 1.07 -15.67
C VAL A 261 12.56 2.08 -15.16
N VAL A 262 11.41 2.16 -15.84
CA VAL A 262 10.29 3.05 -15.49
C VAL A 262 9.15 2.23 -14.92
N LEU A 263 8.76 2.58 -13.70
CA LEU A 263 7.84 1.83 -12.86
C LEU A 263 6.56 2.65 -12.70
N VAL A 264 5.51 2.20 -13.37
CA VAL A 264 4.20 2.82 -13.25
C VAL A 264 3.40 2.08 -12.19
N HIS A 265 2.80 2.86 -11.29
CA HIS A 265 2.11 2.36 -10.12
C HIS A 265 0.68 2.84 -10.10
N GLY A 266 -0.22 1.92 -9.76
CA GLY A 266 -1.53 2.26 -9.23
C GLY A 266 -1.57 1.99 -7.72
N GLY A 267 -2.61 2.49 -7.08
CA GLY A 267 -2.75 2.34 -5.64
C GLY A 267 -4.11 2.77 -5.15
N TYR A 268 -4.52 2.25 -4.00
CA TYR A 268 -5.83 2.49 -3.43
C TYR A 268 -5.74 2.61 -1.93
N ASP A 269 -6.44 3.57 -1.37
CA ASP A 269 -6.55 3.74 0.06
C ASP A 269 -8.00 4.08 0.42
N LYS A 270 -8.65 3.30 1.27
CA LYS A 270 -10.12 3.35 1.32
C LYS A 270 -10.68 4.48 2.18
N ASP A 271 -9.89 5.18 2.97
CA ASP A 271 -10.37 6.23 3.89
C ASP A 271 -9.63 7.55 3.74
N SER A 272 -8.58 7.61 2.91
CA SER A 272 -7.79 8.82 2.76
C SER A 272 -8.28 9.77 1.69
N PRO A 273 -8.28 11.09 1.97
CA PRO A 273 -8.46 12.09 0.94
C PRO A 273 -7.25 12.14 -0.01
N TYR A 274 -7.52 12.35 -1.29
CA TYR A 274 -6.48 12.55 -2.29
C TYR A 274 -6.07 14.03 -2.31
N VAL A 275 -4.89 14.32 -1.75
CA VAL A 275 -4.31 15.66 -1.64
C VAL A 275 -2.86 15.62 -2.15
N PRO A 276 -2.64 15.73 -3.48
CA PRO A 276 -1.28 15.71 -4.04
C PRO A 276 -0.50 16.96 -3.62
N ARG A 277 0.83 16.85 -3.59
CA ARG A 277 1.73 17.96 -3.26
C ARG A 277 2.07 18.75 -4.53
N VAL A 278 1.31 19.80 -4.76
CA VAL A 278 1.40 20.64 -5.95
C VAL A 278 1.38 22.12 -5.58
N ASP A 279 2.43 22.82 -5.97
CA ASP A 279 2.55 24.28 -6.01
C ASP A 279 2.36 24.73 -7.47
N ALA A 280 1.42 25.63 -7.71
CA ALA A 280 1.05 26.08 -9.05
C ALA A 280 2.17 26.84 -9.80
N SER A 281 3.26 27.22 -9.11
CA SER A 281 4.44 27.84 -9.70
C SER A 281 5.52 26.84 -10.14
N ASP A 282 5.31 25.54 -9.92
CA ASP A 282 6.30 24.53 -10.32
C ASP A 282 6.46 24.50 -11.86
N PRO A 283 7.69 24.69 -12.41
CA PRO A 283 7.92 24.76 -13.84
C PRO A 283 7.75 23.42 -14.58
N ALA A 284 7.61 22.30 -13.86
CA ALA A 284 7.29 21.01 -14.45
C ALA A 284 5.79 20.81 -14.70
N LEU A 285 4.93 21.76 -14.26
CA LEU A 285 3.51 21.72 -14.56
C LEU A 285 3.26 22.07 -16.04
N PRO A 286 2.22 21.48 -16.65
CA PRO A 286 1.77 21.88 -17.98
C PRO A 286 1.48 23.38 -18.06
N PRO A 287 1.81 24.08 -19.15
CA PRO A 287 1.56 25.51 -19.30
C PRO A 287 0.09 25.91 -19.12
N ASP A 288 -0.86 25.01 -19.42
CA ASP A 288 -2.30 25.21 -19.28
C ASP A 288 -2.88 24.65 -17.98
N PHE A 289 -2.05 24.15 -17.04
CA PHE A 289 -2.50 23.55 -15.78
C PHE A 289 -3.49 24.46 -15.01
N ALA A 290 -3.13 25.73 -14.82
CA ALA A 290 -3.96 26.68 -14.09
C ALA A 290 -5.31 26.97 -14.78
N ALA A 291 -5.35 26.90 -16.12
CA ALA A 291 -6.57 27.15 -16.90
C ALA A 291 -7.45 25.90 -17.05
N ARG A 292 -6.88 24.69 -16.89
CA ARG A 292 -7.53 23.41 -17.24
C ARG A 292 -7.34 22.34 -16.17
N LEU A 293 -7.65 22.67 -14.91
CA LEU A 293 -7.52 21.75 -13.77
C LEU A 293 -8.28 20.42 -13.95
N ASP A 294 -9.35 20.41 -14.75
CA ASP A 294 -10.14 19.22 -15.07
C ASP A 294 -9.36 18.17 -15.86
N ARG A 295 -8.36 18.59 -16.65
CA ARG A 295 -7.47 17.68 -17.40
C ARG A 295 -6.42 16.99 -16.54
N TYR A 296 -6.16 17.52 -15.34
CA TYR A 296 -5.04 17.11 -14.51
C TYR A 296 -5.50 16.62 -13.14
N PRO A 297 -6.39 15.59 -13.07
CA PRO A 297 -6.90 15.11 -11.80
C PRO A 297 -5.80 14.61 -10.87
N VAL A 298 -4.64 14.15 -11.37
CA VAL A 298 -3.49 13.75 -10.53
C VAL A 298 -2.80 14.93 -9.82
N LEU A 299 -3.02 16.16 -10.29
CA LEU A 299 -2.34 17.36 -9.80
C LEU A 299 -3.21 18.22 -8.88
N ARG A 300 -4.44 17.79 -8.58
CA ARG A 300 -5.36 18.54 -7.75
C ARG A 300 -5.93 17.71 -6.61
N SER A 301 -6.32 18.39 -5.55
CA SER A 301 -7.09 17.76 -4.48
C SER A 301 -8.46 17.34 -5.01
N LEU A 302 -8.85 16.09 -4.71
CA LEU A 302 -10.15 15.53 -5.09
C LEU A 302 -11.01 15.14 -3.89
N GLY A 303 -10.51 15.39 -2.66
CA GLY A 303 -11.16 14.91 -1.44
C GLY A 303 -11.14 13.38 -1.34
N LEU A 304 -12.14 12.81 -0.68
CA LEU A 304 -12.20 11.37 -0.40
C LEU A 304 -12.57 10.56 -1.66
N VAL A 305 -11.57 10.22 -2.48
CA VAL A 305 -11.68 9.39 -3.70
C VAL A 305 -10.91 8.07 -3.59
N GLY A 306 -10.30 7.86 -2.45
CA GLY A 306 -9.67 6.60 -2.09
C GLY A 306 -8.38 6.29 -2.86
N SER A 307 -7.64 7.33 -3.22
CA SER A 307 -6.37 7.22 -3.92
C SER A 307 -5.24 7.64 -3.00
N PRO A 308 -4.10 6.93 -2.95
CA PRO A 308 -2.91 7.44 -2.31
C PRO A 308 -2.42 8.70 -3.03
N ILE A 309 -1.68 9.55 -2.33
CA ILE A 309 -1.17 10.81 -2.87
C ILE A 309 0.12 10.62 -3.69
N GLY A 310 0.80 9.49 -3.51
CA GLY A 310 2.03 9.18 -4.22
C GLY A 310 2.64 7.86 -3.77
N PHE A 311 3.86 7.63 -4.25
CA PHE A 311 4.59 6.39 -4.07
C PHE A 311 6.04 6.62 -3.66
N ARG A 312 6.64 5.58 -3.09
CA ARG A 312 8.07 5.43 -2.86
C ARG A 312 8.51 4.10 -3.43
N THR A 313 9.67 4.09 -4.08
CA THR A 313 10.26 2.89 -4.67
C THR A 313 11.54 2.55 -3.94
N GLN A 314 11.73 1.28 -3.60
CA GLN A 314 12.98 0.77 -3.06
C GLN A 314 13.52 -0.33 -3.96
N LEU A 315 14.79 -0.24 -4.34
CA LEU A 315 15.50 -1.25 -5.12
C LEU A 315 16.51 -1.99 -4.24
N SER A 316 16.48 -3.31 -4.31
CA SER A 316 17.58 -4.17 -3.85
C SER A 316 18.12 -4.97 -5.03
N ILE A 317 19.43 -5.17 -5.10
CA ILE A 317 20.09 -5.95 -6.16
C ILE A 317 20.88 -7.07 -5.51
N LYS A 318 20.60 -8.31 -5.90
CA LYS A 318 21.44 -9.47 -5.57
C LYS A 318 22.44 -9.67 -6.70
N LEU A 319 23.71 -9.40 -6.41
CA LEU A 319 24.82 -9.56 -7.35
C LEU A 319 25.10 -11.05 -7.59
N PRO A 320 25.83 -11.39 -8.67
CA PRO A 320 26.16 -12.79 -8.99
C PRO A 320 26.95 -13.53 -7.91
N ASP A 321 27.76 -12.82 -7.11
CA ASP A 321 28.52 -13.36 -5.97
C ASP A 321 27.66 -13.61 -4.72
N GLY A 322 26.36 -13.30 -4.78
CA GLY A 322 25.41 -13.40 -3.67
C GLY A 322 25.34 -12.14 -2.79
N THR A 323 26.22 -11.16 -3.00
CA THR A 323 26.18 -9.89 -2.27
C THR A 323 24.88 -9.14 -2.55
N VAL A 324 24.28 -8.57 -1.51
CA VAL A 324 23.05 -7.79 -1.63
C VAL A 324 23.34 -6.30 -1.48
N LEU A 325 23.06 -5.53 -2.52
CA LEU A 325 23.06 -4.07 -2.48
C LEU A 325 21.63 -3.58 -2.21
N ARG A 326 21.41 -2.88 -1.09
CA ARG A 326 20.13 -2.24 -0.78
C ARG A 326 20.27 -0.75 -1.04
N LEU A 327 19.56 -0.23 -2.04
CA LEU A 327 19.52 1.20 -2.30
C LEU A 327 18.49 1.86 -1.37
N ALA A 328 18.73 3.14 -1.05
CA ALA A 328 17.74 3.94 -0.35
C ALA A 328 16.46 4.03 -1.17
N ALA A 329 15.31 4.05 -0.48
CA ALA A 329 14.05 4.32 -1.15
C ALA A 329 14.05 5.74 -1.73
N THR A 330 13.32 5.94 -2.81
CA THR A 330 13.08 7.27 -3.37
C THR A 330 12.39 8.19 -2.34
N GLY A 331 12.43 9.49 -2.62
CA GLY A 331 11.44 10.42 -2.06
C GLY A 331 10.01 10.00 -2.45
N LEU A 332 9.03 10.67 -1.83
CA LEU A 332 7.65 10.58 -2.31
C LEU A 332 7.57 11.20 -3.71
N TYR A 333 6.87 10.54 -4.63
CA TYR A 333 6.53 11.13 -5.92
C TYR A 333 5.06 10.85 -6.29
N PRO A 334 4.39 11.78 -7.00
CA PRO A 334 4.93 13.08 -7.42
C PRO A 334 4.95 14.14 -6.31
N VAL A 335 5.92 15.05 -6.41
CA VAL A 335 5.97 16.29 -5.63
C VAL A 335 6.35 17.44 -6.58
N PHE A 336 5.35 18.25 -6.94
CA PHE A 336 5.49 19.46 -7.74
C PHE A 336 5.57 20.66 -6.80
N ASP A 337 6.75 20.94 -6.25
CA ASP A 337 6.96 22.10 -5.39
C ASP A 337 8.39 22.59 -5.60
N PRO A 338 8.61 23.74 -6.29
CA PRO A 338 9.94 24.24 -6.61
C PRO A 338 10.75 24.61 -5.35
N ALA A 339 10.09 24.88 -4.23
CA ALA A 339 10.73 25.20 -2.95
C ALA A 339 11.04 23.95 -2.10
N SER A 340 10.52 22.78 -2.47
CA SER A 340 10.74 21.55 -1.72
C SER A 340 12.12 20.94 -2.00
N VAL A 341 12.87 20.66 -0.93
CA VAL A 341 14.10 19.84 -1.03
C VAL A 341 13.82 18.37 -1.42
N PHE A 342 12.56 17.97 -1.37
CA PHE A 342 12.08 16.65 -1.81
C PHE A 342 11.30 16.72 -3.13
N ARG A 343 11.48 17.81 -3.90
CA ARG A 343 10.86 17.97 -5.23
C ARG A 343 11.19 16.78 -6.12
N LEU A 344 10.15 16.12 -6.61
CA LEU A 344 10.25 14.94 -7.45
C LEU A 344 9.01 14.88 -8.37
N PRO A 345 8.93 15.74 -9.41
CA PRO A 345 7.72 16.01 -10.19
C PRO A 345 7.41 14.91 -11.24
N GLN A 346 7.98 13.73 -11.07
CA GLN A 346 7.73 12.56 -11.92
C GLN A 346 6.54 11.76 -11.36
N LEU A 347 5.70 11.20 -12.23
CA LEU A 347 4.54 10.38 -11.84
C LEU A 347 4.89 8.90 -11.68
N ALA A 348 6.04 8.48 -12.20
CA ALA A 348 6.56 7.12 -12.18
C ALA A 348 7.86 7.02 -11.38
N GLY A 349 8.19 5.80 -10.96
CA GLY A 349 9.49 5.49 -10.38
C GLY A 349 10.52 5.26 -11.48
N TYR A 350 11.67 5.95 -11.43
CA TYR A 350 12.77 5.76 -12.37
C TYR A 350 13.97 5.14 -11.66
N VAL A 351 14.41 3.99 -12.15
CA VAL A 351 15.51 3.22 -11.57
C VAL A 351 16.57 2.96 -12.64
N ARG A 352 17.83 3.34 -12.36
CA ARG A 352 18.94 3.05 -13.28
C ARG A 352 19.46 1.62 -13.06
N ALA A 353 19.51 0.82 -14.13
CA ALA A 353 20.07 -0.53 -14.12
C ALA A 353 21.61 -0.50 -14.18
N ALA A 354 22.26 0.01 -13.14
CA ALA A 354 23.70 0.31 -13.15
C ALA A 354 24.62 -0.86 -12.71
N ARG A 355 24.05 -1.99 -12.28
CA ARG A 355 24.78 -3.17 -11.79
C ARG A 355 24.09 -4.43 -12.29
N SER A 356 24.88 -5.40 -12.74
CA SER A 356 24.37 -6.71 -13.12
C SER A 356 23.93 -7.52 -11.90
N GLY A 357 22.95 -8.39 -12.10
CA GLY A 357 22.37 -9.21 -11.04
C GLY A 357 20.85 -9.22 -11.09
N THR A 358 20.22 -9.77 -10.05
CA THR A 358 18.76 -9.79 -9.93
C THR A 358 18.29 -8.59 -9.13
N ALA A 359 17.45 -7.75 -9.74
CA ALA A 359 16.80 -6.63 -9.10
C ALA A 359 15.49 -7.07 -8.43
N TYR A 360 15.22 -6.49 -7.25
CA TYR A 360 14.02 -6.68 -6.45
C TYR A 360 13.49 -5.30 -6.10
N VAL A 361 12.35 -4.94 -6.67
CA VAL A 361 11.74 -3.62 -6.50
C VAL A 361 10.49 -3.73 -5.66
N VAL A 362 10.40 -2.88 -4.64
CA VAL A 362 9.19 -2.71 -3.81
C VAL A 362 8.65 -1.31 -4.05
N VAL A 363 7.34 -1.22 -4.25
CA VAL A 363 6.61 0.05 -4.22
C VAL A 363 5.79 0.15 -2.95
N ARG A 364 5.77 1.34 -2.35
CA ARG A 364 4.93 1.68 -1.21
C ARG A 364 4.10 2.89 -1.55
N ALA A 365 2.78 2.74 -1.47
CA ALA A 365 1.87 3.87 -1.53
C ALA A 365 1.97 4.69 -0.23
N GLN A 366 1.73 5.99 -0.34
CA GLN A 366 1.59 6.88 0.79
C GLN A 366 0.27 7.66 0.67
N ASP A 367 -0.45 7.78 1.76
CA ASP A 367 -1.69 8.56 1.83
C ASP A 367 -1.44 10.03 2.23
N SER A 368 -2.51 10.81 2.38
CA SER A 368 -2.44 12.21 2.81
C SER A 368 -1.90 12.39 4.22
N ASP A 369 -2.07 11.37 5.06
CA ASP A 369 -1.77 11.40 6.50
C ASP A 369 -0.33 10.94 6.78
N GLY A 370 0.37 10.49 5.72
CA GLY A 370 1.76 10.05 5.76
C GLY A 370 1.92 8.56 6.08
N LEU A 371 0.81 7.81 6.20
CA LEU A 371 0.83 6.37 6.41
C LEU A 371 1.36 5.69 5.14
N GLN A 372 2.15 4.64 5.36
CA GLN A 372 2.79 3.86 4.30
C GLN A 372 2.60 2.39 4.59
N ASP A 373 2.50 1.58 3.55
CA ASP A 373 2.51 0.13 3.66
C ASP A 373 3.88 -0.39 4.14
N PRO A 374 3.99 -0.96 5.36
CA PRO A 374 5.25 -1.46 5.89
C PRO A 374 5.47 -2.94 5.54
N ALA A 375 4.59 -3.60 4.78
CA ALA A 375 4.49 -5.06 4.73
C ALA A 375 5.76 -5.79 4.26
N ILE A 376 6.64 -5.14 3.49
CA ILE A 376 7.80 -5.79 2.88
C ILE A 376 9.10 -5.13 3.34
N LEU A 377 9.74 -5.76 4.32
CA LEU A 377 11.06 -5.35 4.84
C LEU A 377 12.21 -6.06 4.12
N ASP A 378 12.03 -7.33 3.76
CA ASP A 378 13.03 -8.13 3.06
C ASP A 378 12.46 -8.71 1.75
N PRO A 379 12.49 -7.96 0.65
CA PRO A 379 11.92 -8.43 -0.62
C PRO A 379 12.64 -9.67 -1.16
N ILE A 380 13.95 -9.80 -0.94
CA ILE A 380 14.74 -10.94 -1.45
C ILE A 380 14.34 -12.23 -0.73
N GLY A 381 14.29 -12.21 0.60
CA GLY A 381 13.84 -13.35 1.41
C GLY A 381 12.38 -13.72 1.12
N LEU A 382 11.50 -12.72 0.98
CA LEU A 382 10.09 -12.94 0.64
C LEU A 382 9.92 -13.65 -0.71
N VAL A 383 10.60 -13.14 -1.75
CA VAL A 383 10.58 -13.75 -3.08
C VAL A 383 11.13 -15.17 -3.03
N GLY A 384 12.30 -15.38 -2.41
CA GLY A 384 12.90 -16.72 -2.30
C GLY A 384 12.00 -17.72 -1.56
N LEU A 385 11.33 -17.28 -0.49
CA LEU A 385 10.41 -18.12 0.27
C LEU A 385 9.17 -18.53 -0.55
N VAL A 386 8.52 -17.57 -1.21
CA VAL A 386 7.27 -17.82 -1.94
C VAL A 386 7.53 -18.56 -3.24
N ASP A 387 8.56 -18.18 -4.00
CA ASP A 387 8.86 -18.78 -5.30
C ASP A 387 9.40 -20.22 -5.16
N ALA A 388 9.92 -20.59 -3.98
CA ALA A 388 10.26 -21.98 -3.62
C ALA A 388 9.04 -22.82 -3.19
N GLY A 389 7.81 -22.30 -3.28
CA GLY A 389 6.57 -22.97 -2.88
C GLY A 389 6.21 -22.83 -1.40
N GLY A 390 6.97 -22.03 -0.63
CA GLY A 390 6.72 -21.74 0.77
C GLY A 390 5.75 -20.57 1.00
N GLY A 391 5.88 -19.94 2.17
CA GLY A 391 5.14 -18.72 2.55
C GLY A 391 3.68 -18.95 2.95
N SER A 392 3.23 -18.13 3.90
CA SER A 392 1.82 -18.02 4.30
C SER A 392 0.97 -17.37 3.19
N PRO A 393 -0.37 -17.42 3.26
CA PRO A 393 -1.23 -16.68 2.34
C PRO A 393 -0.93 -15.17 2.31
N ALA A 394 -0.53 -14.59 3.44
CA ALA A 394 -0.14 -13.18 3.53
C ALA A 394 1.18 -12.92 2.78
N ASP A 395 2.16 -13.82 2.88
CA ASP A 395 3.43 -13.72 2.15
C ASP A 395 3.21 -13.79 0.64
N ARG A 396 2.32 -14.70 0.19
CA ARG A 396 1.96 -14.81 -1.23
C ARG A 396 1.26 -13.56 -1.76
N LEU A 397 0.44 -12.91 -0.95
CA LEU A 397 -0.17 -11.62 -1.31
C LEU A 397 0.88 -10.50 -1.35
N ALA A 398 1.79 -10.46 -0.38
CA ALA A 398 2.88 -9.49 -0.34
C ALA A 398 3.86 -9.66 -1.51
N ARG A 399 4.12 -10.90 -1.95
CA ARG A 399 4.98 -11.22 -3.09
C ARG A 399 4.57 -10.49 -4.38
N ARG A 400 3.26 -10.25 -4.55
CA ARG A 400 2.70 -9.53 -5.71
C ARG A 400 3.17 -8.08 -5.80
N ARG A 401 3.57 -7.49 -4.67
CA ARG A 401 4.10 -6.12 -4.57
C ARG A 401 5.62 -6.05 -4.75
N VAL A 402 6.28 -7.19 -5.02
CA VAL A 402 7.70 -7.23 -5.38
C VAL A 402 7.82 -7.53 -6.87
N LEU A 403 8.43 -6.62 -7.63
CA LEU A 403 8.79 -6.84 -9.02
C LEU A 403 10.24 -7.34 -9.08
N THR A 404 10.48 -8.38 -9.88
CA THR A 404 11.84 -8.89 -10.12
C THR A 404 12.22 -8.82 -11.60
N PHE A 405 13.47 -8.51 -11.88
CA PHE A 405 14.04 -8.58 -13.24
C PHE A 405 15.54 -8.83 -13.16
N GLN A 406 16.10 -9.37 -14.24
CA GLN A 406 17.54 -9.54 -14.36
C GLN A 406 18.15 -8.32 -15.03
N VAL A 407 19.31 -7.87 -14.58
CA VAL A 407 20.14 -6.90 -15.30
C VAL A 407 21.28 -7.67 -15.93
N ALA A 408 21.30 -7.71 -17.27
CA ALA A 408 22.38 -8.34 -18.01
C ALA A 408 23.72 -7.75 -17.57
N ALA A 409 24.75 -8.59 -17.45
CA ALA A 409 26.11 -8.05 -17.54
C ALA A 409 26.22 -7.35 -18.89
N ALA A 410 26.95 -6.23 -18.96
CA ALA A 410 27.37 -5.71 -20.26
C ALA A 410 27.94 -6.90 -21.04
N PRO A 411 27.58 -7.09 -22.33
CA PRO A 411 28.30 -8.03 -23.15
C PRO A 411 29.77 -7.67 -22.98
N GLY A 412 30.56 -8.54 -22.33
CA GLY A 412 32.01 -8.43 -22.45
C GLY A 412 32.26 -8.35 -23.95
N ILE A 413 33.12 -7.47 -24.45
CA ILE A 413 34.55 -7.76 -24.42
C ILE A 413 34.78 -9.19 -23.89
N SER A 414 34.28 -10.20 -24.61
CA SER A 414 34.94 -11.49 -24.61
C SER A 414 36.37 -11.10 -24.87
N ALA A 415 37.25 -11.32 -23.89
CA ALA A 415 38.67 -11.29 -24.14
C ALA A 415 38.83 -12.20 -25.35
N ARG A 416 39.02 -11.58 -26.52
CA ARG A 416 39.27 -12.28 -27.77
C ARG A 416 40.48 -13.10 -27.41
N ALA A 417 40.29 -14.41 -27.26
CA ALA A 417 41.35 -15.32 -26.91
C ALA A 417 42.52 -14.94 -27.80
N ALA A 418 43.59 -14.42 -27.20
CA ALA A 418 44.84 -14.22 -27.89
C ALA A 418 45.24 -15.63 -28.31
N GLY A 419 44.87 -16.00 -29.55
CA GLY A 419 45.38 -17.19 -30.17
C GLY A 419 46.90 -17.10 -30.12
N PRO A 420 47.60 -18.22 -29.88
CA PRO A 420 49.05 -18.21 -29.82
C PRO A 420 49.58 -17.64 -31.14
N VAL A 421 50.35 -16.55 -31.04
CA VAL A 421 51.20 -16.11 -32.14
C VAL A 421 52.25 -17.20 -32.29
N GLY A 422 52.06 -18.08 -33.28
CA GLY A 422 53.08 -19.02 -33.70
C GLY A 422 54.27 -18.24 -34.23
N HIS A 423 55.42 -18.43 -33.60
CA HIS A 423 56.73 -18.10 -34.16
C HIS A 423 57.21 -19.22 -35.07
#